data_AF-A0AAW2WS51-F1
#
_entry.id   AF-A0AAW2WS51-F1
#
_cell.length_a   1.000
_cell.length_b   1.000
_cell.length_c   1.000
_cell.angle_alpha   90.00
_cell.angle_beta   90.00
_cell.angle_gamma   90.00
#
_symmetry.space_group_name_H-M   'P 1'
#
loop_
_entity.id
_entity.type
_entity.pdbx_description
1 polymer ?
#
loop_
_entity_poly.entity_id
_entity_poly.type
_entity_poly.pdbx_seq_one_letter_code
_entity_poly.pdbx_strand_id
1 'polypeptide(L)'
;MILHDLHAEGMTLSESFPVAAMIEKLPPLWKDFKNYLKHKRKEMGLEDLIVRLRIEEDNRLSEMKSERLQIEAKANLMEQNETTSNKRKRVDYKPKRKRLK
;
A
#
# COMPACT_ATOMS: atom_id res chain seq x y z
N MET A 1 10.63 -18.44 -22.52
CA MET A 1 10.73 -19.57 -23.46
C MET A 1 9.88 -19.30 -24.68
N ILE A 2 8.55 -19.41 -24.65
CA ILE A 2 7.69 -19.30 -25.87
C ILE A 2 8.00 -18.11 -26.80
N LEU A 3 8.14 -16.88 -26.28
CA LEU A 3 8.44 -15.71 -27.12
C LEU A 3 9.82 -15.80 -27.81
N HIS A 4 10.79 -16.36 -27.08
CA HIS A 4 12.16 -16.57 -27.56
C HIS A 4 12.21 -17.70 -28.59
N ASP A 5 11.39 -18.74 -28.39
CA ASP A 5 11.24 -19.88 -29.28
C ASP A 5 10.57 -19.47 -30.61
N LEU A 6 9.50 -18.65 -30.54
CA LEU A 6 8.83 -18.09 -31.73
C LEU A 6 9.76 -17.19 -32.56
N HIS A 7 10.57 -16.35 -31.89
CA HIS A 7 11.56 -15.55 -32.58
C HIS A 7 12.66 -16.41 -33.22
N ALA A 8 13.08 -17.50 -32.57
CA ALA A 8 14.04 -18.46 -33.12
C ALA A 8 13.48 -19.24 -34.32
N GLU A 9 12.16 -19.46 -34.38
CA GLU A 9 11.44 -20.04 -35.52
C GLU A 9 11.20 -19.04 -36.67
N GLY A 10 11.68 -17.79 -36.54
CA GLY A 10 11.53 -16.75 -37.55
C GLY A 10 10.17 -16.04 -37.54
N MET A 11 9.34 -16.26 -36.52
CA MET A 11 8.09 -15.52 -36.34
C MET A 11 8.38 -14.18 -35.66
N THR A 12 8.28 -13.09 -36.44
CA THR A 12 8.38 -11.73 -35.92
C THR A 12 7.05 -11.32 -35.29
N LEU A 13 7.00 -11.27 -33.96
CA LEU A 13 5.90 -10.63 -33.22
C LEU A 13 6.16 -9.14 -33.09
N SER A 14 5.11 -8.31 -33.13
CA SER A 14 5.25 -6.90 -32.84
C SER A 14 5.70 -6.70 -31.39
N GLU A 15 6.55 -5.69 -31.12
CA GLU A 15 6.98 -5.38 -29.74
C GLU A 15 5.80 -5.08 -28.80
N SER A 16 4.66 -4.65 -29.36
CA SER A 16 3.42 -4.42 -28.63
C SER A 16 2.72 -5.70 -28.15
N PHE A 17 2.90 -6.83 -28.82
CA PHE A 17 2.25 -8.09 -28.46
C PHE A 17 2.68 -8.62 -27.07
N PRO A 18 3.98 -8.81 -26.77
CA PRO A 18 4.39 -9.31 -25.47
C PRO A 18 4.05 -8.34 -24.33
N VAL A 19 4.09 -7.03 -24.59
CA VAL A 19 3.64 -6.00 -23.63
C VAL A 19 2.15 -6.18 -23.32
N ALA A 20 1.30 -6.27 -24.34
CA ALA A 20 -0.13 -6.49 -24.16
C ALA A 20 -0.44 -7.83 -23.47
N ALA A 21 0.23 -8.91 -23.87
CA ALA A 21 0.07 -10.23 -23.26
C ALA A 21 0.42 -10.21 -21.77
N MET A 22 1.51 -9.53 -21.38
CA MET A 22 1.94 -9.44 -20.00
C MET A 22 0.97 -8.59 -19.15
N ILE A 23 0.47 -7.47 -19.68
CA ILE A 23 -0.59 -6.66 -19.06
C ILE A 23 -1.86 -7.48 -18.84
N GLU A 24 -2.23 -8.32 -19.83
CA GLU A 24 -3.41 -9.18 -19.70
C GLU A 24 -3.26 -10.23 -18.60
N LYS A 25 -2.04 -10.73 -18.36
CA LYS A 25 -1.72 -11.73 -17.33
C LYS A 25 -1.57 -11.18 -15.92
N LEU A 26 -1.74 -9.88 -15.70
CA LEU A 26 -1.67 -9.30 -14.34
C LEU A 26 -2.79 -9.85 -13.43
N PRO A 27 -2.51 -10.03 -12.12
CA PRO A 27 -3.50 -10.52 -11.16
C PRO A 27 -4.73 -9.60 -11.04
N PRO A 28 -5.90 -10.12 -10.61
CA PRO A 28 -7.10 -9.30 -10.41
C PRO A 28 -6.91 -8.11 -9.45
N LEU A 29 -6.04 -8.27 -8.44
CA LEU A 29 -5.68 -7.19 -7.49
C LEU A 29 -4.97 -5.99 -8.15
N TRP A 30 -4.52 -6.14 -9.40
CA TRP A 30 -3.83 -5.10 -10.17
C TRP A 30 -4.76 -4.45 -11.19
N LYS A 31 -6.09 -4.60 -11.07
CA LYS A 31 -7.08 -4.11 -12.04
C LYS A 31 -6.92 -2.63 -12.38
N ASP A 32 -6.74 -1.78 -11.37
CA ASP A 32 -6.65 -0.33 -11.60
C ASP A 32 -5.34 0.04 -12.30
N PHE A 33 -4.23 -0.60 -11.91
CA PHE A 33 -2.96 -0.47 -12.61
C PHE A 33 -3.02 -0.99 -14.06
N LYS A 34 -3.69 -2.13 -14.28
CA LYS A 34 -3.95 -2.68 -15.62
C LYS A 34 -4.75 -1.69 -16.48
N ASN A 35 -5.78 -1.05 -15.93
CA ASN A 35 -6.56 -0.02 -16.62
C ASN A 35 -5.70 1.21 -16.94
N TYR A 36 -4.87 1.66 -15.98
CA TYR A 36 -3.91 2.73 -16.19
C TYR A 36 -2.98 2.46 -17.37
N LEU A 37 -2.41 1.24 -17.45
CA LEU A 37 -1.54 0.86 -18.57
C LEU A 37 -2.28 0.84 -19.91
N LYS A 38 -3.52 0.33 -19.95
CA LYS A 38 -4.35 0.30 -21.16
C LYS A 38 -4.73 1.69 -21.70
N HIS A 39 -4.88 2.67 -20.82
CA HIS A 39 -5.22 4.03 -21.20
C HIS A 39 -4.00 4.92 -21.51
N LYS A 40 -2.78 4.39 -21.33
CA LYS A 40 -1.55 5.12 -21.61
C LYS A 40 -1.38 5.30 -23.13
N ARG A 41 -1.41 6.56 -23.60
CA ARG A 41 -1.22 6.89 -25.03
C ARG A 41 0.23 6.80 -25.52
N LYS A 42 1.20 6.72 -24.60
CA LYS A 42 2.63 6.62 -24.94
C LYS A 42 2.98 5.16 -25.22
N GLU A 43 3.66 4.90 -26.34
CA GLU A 43 4.23 3.59 -26.61
C GLU A 43 5.14 3.14 -25.46
N MET A 44 4.98 1.88 -25.08
CA MET A 44 5.67 1.25 -23.96
C MET A 44 6.28 -0.04 -24.45
N GLY A 45 7.61 -0.14 -24.34
CA GLY A 45 8.35 -1.40 -24.53
C GLY A 45 8.34 -2.27 -23.26
N LEU A 46 8.91 -3.46 -23.36
CA LEU A 46 8.96 -4.41 -22.25
C LEU A 46 9.77 -3.89 -21.06
N GLU A 47 10.87 -3.18 -21.32
CA GLU A 47 11.73 -2.63 -20.27
C GLU A 47 10.98 -1.57 -19.43
N ASP A 48 10.25 -0.67 -20.10
CA ASP A 48 9.43 0.34 -19.41
C ASP A 48 8.29 -0.32 -18.63
N LEU A 49 7.67 -1.38 -19.18
CA LEU A 49 6.66 -2.16 -18.46
C LEU A 49 7.25 -2.80 -17.19
N ILE A 50 8.41 -3.45 -17.28
CA ILE A 50 9.06 -4.12 -16.15
C ILE A 50 9.39 -3.12 -15.03
N VAL A 51 9.94 -1.95 -15.39
CA VAL A 51 10.26 -0.90 -14.40
C VAL A 51 8.99 -0.47 -13.65
N ARG A 52 7.89 -0.26 -14.38
CA ARG A 52 6.62 0.16 -13.77
C ARG A 52 5.99 -0.91 -12.89
N LEU A 53 6.10 -2.18 -13.29
CA LEU A 53 5.61 -3.30 -12.48
C LEU A 53 6.32 -3.35 -11.13
N ARG A 54 7.65 -3.17 -11.10
CA ARG A 54 8.42 -3.16 -9.86
C ARG A 54 8.03 -1.98 -8.95
N ILE A 55 7.89 -0.79 -9.52
CA ILE A 55 7.45 0.40 -8.76
C ILE A 55 6.07 0.18 -8.14
N GLU A 56 5.12 -0.36 -8.91
CA GLU A 56 3.78 -0.63 -8.42
C GLU A 56 3.77 -1.72 -7.32
N GLU A 57 4.58 -2.76 -7.47
CA GLU A 57 4.75 -3.79 -6.44
C GLU A 57 5.25 -3.18 -5.12
N ASP A 58 6.30 -2.36 -5.18
CA ASP A 58 6.87 -1.68 -4.01
C ASP A 58 5.85 -0.73 -3.35
N ASN A 59 5.08 0.01 -4.15
CA ASN A 59 4.03 0.90 -3.65
C ASN A 59 2.98 0.13 -2.85
N ARG A 60 2.49 -0.99 -3.39
CA ARG A 60 1.50 -1.83 -2.73
C ARG A 60 2.04 -2.46 -1.45
N LEU A 61 3.31 -2.89 -1.44
CA LEU A 61 3.95 -3.41 -0.23
C LEU A 61 4.09 -2.33 0.85
N SER A 62 4.39 -1.10 0.46
CA SER A 62 4.46 0.05 1.37
C SER A 62 3.10 0.41 1.96
N GLU A 63 2.06 0.43 1.14
CA GLU A 63 0.69 0.71 1.56
C GLU A 63 0.19 -0.34 2.56
N MET A 64 0.37 -1.63 2.27
CA MET A 64 -0.03 -2.71 3.18
C MET A 64 0.70 -2.64 4.55
N LYS A 65 1.97 -2.21 4.56
CA LYS A 65 2.71 -1.98 5.82
C LYS A 65 2.13 -0.80 6.59
N SER A 66 1.86 0.31 5.91
CA SER A 66 1.25 1.51 6.50
C SER A 66 -0.12 1.18 7.11
N GLU A 67 -0.97 0.46 6.37
CA GLU A 67 -2.28 0.03 6.85
C GLU A 67 -2.17 -0.85 8.10
N ARG A 68 -1.25 -1.83 8.11
CA ARG A 68 -1.01 -2.68 9.28
C ARG A 68 -0.62 -1.86 10.50
N LEU A 69 0.34 -0.94 10.36
CA LEU A 69 0.78 -0.07 11.45
C LEU A 69 -0.35 0.83 11.96
N GLN A 70 -1.21 1.32 11.08
CA GLN A 70 -2.39 2.11 11.48
C GLN A 70 -3.41 1.27 12.27
N ILE A 71 -3.65 0.02 11.87
CA ILE A 71 -4.54 -0.90 12.58
C ILE A 71 -3.98 -1.22 13.97
N GLU A 72 -2.68 -1.56 14.05
CA GLU A 72 -2.01 -1.85 15.33
C GLU A 72 -2.01 -0.63 16.27
N ALA A 73 -1.71 0.56 15.75
CA ALA A 73 -1.75 1.80 16.54
C ALA A 73 -3.16 2.09 17.09
N LYS A 74 -4.22 1.87 16.28
CA LYS A 74 -5.61 2.03 16.73
C LYS A 74 -5.99 1.02 17.81
N ALA A 75 -5.55 -0.24 17.69
CA ALA A 75 -5.81 -1.27 18.70
C ALA A 75 -5.14 -0.92 20.04
N ASN A 76 -3.88 -0.50 20.02
CA ASN A 76 -3.15 -0.08 21.22
C ASN A 76 -3.80 1.13 21.90
N LEU A 77 -4.34 2.08 21.12
CA LEU A 77 -5.04 3.24 21.66
C LEU A 77 -6.35 2.85 22.35
N MET A 78 -7.06 1.83 21.84
CA MET A 78 -8.28 1.31 22.47
C MET A 78 -7.96 0.58 23.80
N GLU A 79 -6.90 -0.23 23.86
CA GLU A 79 -6.50 -0.95 25.06
C GLU A 79 -6.00 -0.01 26.19
N GLN A 80 -5.28 1.06 25.85
CA GLN A 80 -4.86 2.07 26.84
C GLN A 80 -6.02 2.84 27.48
N ASN A 81 -7.14 3.00 26.76
CA ASN A 81 -8.31 3.70 27.28
C ASN A 81 -9.09 2.83 28.29
N GLU A 82 -9.02 1.50 28.19
CA GLU A 82 -9.67 0.60 29.15
C GLU A 82 -8.88 0.50 30.47
N THR A 83 -7.55 0.53 30.39
CA THR A 83 -6.65 0.35 31.56
C THR A 83 -6.47 1.60 32.42
N THR A 84 -6.82 2.80 31.94
CA THR A 84 -6.65 4.07 32.67
C THR A 84 -7.91 4.55 33.42
N SER A 85 -9.02 3.80 33.36
CA SER A 85 -10.30 4.22 33.96
C SER A 85 -10.39 4.13 35.48
N ASN A 86 -9.40 3.54 36.18
CA ASN A 86 -9.49 3.32 37.64
C ASN A 86 -8.35 3.98 38.44
N LYS A 87 -8.41 5.30 38.63
CA LYS A 87 -7.84 6.02 39.81
C LYS A 87 -8.06 7.54 39.72
N ARG A 88 -9.31 8.02 39.76
CA ARG A 88 -9.59 9.41 40.17
C ARG A 88 -9.62 9.48 41.71
N LYS A 89 -8.45 9.53 42.36
CA LYS A 89 -8.37 9.98 43.76
C LYS A 89 -8.61 11.50 43.76
N ARG A 90 -9.78 11.93 44.25
CA ARG A 90 -10.07 13.35 44.54
C ARG A 90 -9.04 13.83 45.56
N VAL A 91 -8.26 14.84 45.21
CA VAL A 91 -7.41 15.56 46.17
C VAL A 91 -8.30 16.58 46.85
N ASP A 92 -8.62 16.33 48.12
CA ASP A 92 -9.41 17.23 48.97
C ASP A 92 -8.58 18.48 49.31
N TYR A 93 -8.97 19.65 48.81
CA TYR A 93 -8.35 20.92 49.15
C TYR A 93 -9.07 21.53 50.36
N LYS A 94 -8.47 21.44 51.55
CA LYS A 94 -8.97 22.13 52.76
C LYS A 94 -8.45 23.59 52.81
N PRO A 95 -9.31 24.62 52.85
CA PRO A 95 -8.85 26.00 53.01
C PRO A 95 -8.47 26.26 54.48
N LYS A 96 -7.24 26.74 54.73
CA LYS A 96 -6.80 27.22 56.05
C LYS A 96 -7.40 28.61 56.31
N ARG A 97 -8.34 28.71 57.27
CA ARG A 97 -8.83 29.98 57.81
C ARG A 97 -7.71 30.67 58.63
N LYS A 98 -7.26 31.84 58.20
CA LYS A 98 -6.41 32.74 59.01
C LYS A 98 -7.32 33.49 60.01
N ARG A 99 -7.00 33.43 61.30
CA ARG A 99 -7.61 34.31 62.32
C ARG A 99 -6.78 35.58 62.39
N LEU A 100 -7.40 36.73 62.14
CA LEU A 100 -6.82 38.03 62.48
C LEU A 100 -6.76 38.15 64.02
N LYS A 101 -5.64 38.64 64.53
CA LYS A 101 -5.52 39.31 65.82
C LYS A 101 -5.14 40.75 65.54
#